data_AF-A0A9E0VR48-F1
#
_entry.id   AF-A0A9E0VR48-F1
#
_cell.length_a   1.000
_cell.length_b   1.000
_cell.length_c   1.000
_cell.angle_alpha   90.00
_cell.angle_beta   90.00
_cell.angle_gamma   90.00
#
_symmetry.space_group_name_H-M   'P 1'
#
loop_
_entity.id
_entity.type
_entity.pdbx_description
1 polymer ?
#
loop_
_entity_poly.entity_id
_entity_poly.type
_entity_poly.pdbx_seq_one_letter_code
_entity_poly.pdbx_strand_id
1 'polypeptide(L)'
;MKFFTQIVVLFLLSSLHAWAIEDKETTIDWGSSEGIKSHVILTLEPKKGEVASGPNFANSDKIFSDHFSEIYLVRSTSLDEDEHYTLYVTALYADDGWRDYTSATAGGDNVSLALLSKTAPSCNDKTTCKYEERLAISLNFFDVVDGLSSGLDVKLTGNRTDHIKIPGNYFRAVMQTIRVD
;
A
#
# COMPACT_ATOMS: atom_id res chain seq x y z
N MET A 1 -5.96 -35.89 -52.72
CA MET A 1 -5.56 -34.47 -52.52
C MET A 1 -6.74 -33.69 -51.97
N LYS A 2 -6.48 -32.92 -50.91
CA LYS A 2 -7.16 -31.67 -50.52
C LYS A 2 -8.43 -31.65 -49.64
N PHE A 3 -8.76 -32.67 -48.84
CA PHE A 3 -9.84 -32.47 -47.83
C PHE A 3 -9.65 -33.10 -46.44
N PHE A 4 -8.50 -33.71 -46.13
CA PHE A 4 -8.29 -34.38 -44.83
C PHE A 4 -7.13 -33.82 -43.99
N THR A 5 -6.51 -32.72 -44.41
CA THR A 5 -5.34 -32.13 -43.74
C THR A 5 -5.59 -30.75 -43.12
N GLN A 6 -6.83 -30.28 -43.04
CA GLN A 6 -7.13 -28.94 -42.48
C GLN A 6 -7.79 -28.95 -41.09
N ILE A 7 -8.16 -30.10 -40.54
CA ILE A 7 -8.86 -30.14 -39.23
C ILE A 7 -7.88 -30.26 -38.04
N VAL A 8 -6.62 -30.65 -38.26
CA VAL A 8 -5.65 -30.87 -37.17
C VAL A 8 -4.94 -29.57 -36.74
N VAL A 9 -5.06 -28.47 -37.49
CA VAL A 9 -4.35 -27.21 -37.16
C VAL A 9 -5.19 -26.25 -36.29
N LEU A 10 -6.50 -26.47 -36.13
CA LEU A 10 -7.36 -25.54 -35.40
C LEU A 10 -7.56 -25.82 -33.90
N PHE A 11 -6.95 -26.87 -33.35
CA PHE A 11 -7.03 -27.18 -31.91
C PHE A 11 -5.77 -26.83 -31.10
N LEU A 12 -4.76 -26.22 -31.72
CA LEU A 12 -3.52 -25.79 -31.03
C LEU A 12 -3.43 -24.27 -30.81
N LEU A 13 -4.42 -23.48 -31.21
CA LEU A 13 -4.41 -22.01 -31.04
C LEU A 13 -5.42 -21.48 -30.01
N SER A 14 -6.14 -22.34 -29.29
CA SER A 14 -7.03 -21.93 -28.20
C SER A 14 -6.36 -21.90 -26.82
N SER A 15 -5.05 -22.16 -26.72
CA SER A 15 -4.26 -21.93 -25.50
C SER A 15 -3.69 -20.50 -25.43
N LEU A 16 -4.40 -19.52 -26.00
CA LEU A 16 -4.12 -18.11 -25.79
C LEU A 16 -4.68 -17.69 -24.41
N HIS A 17 -3.83 -17.86 -23.41
CA HIS A 17 -3.61 -16.91 -22.33
C HIS A 17 -4.85 -16.64 -21.47
N ALA A 18 -5.23 -17.65 -20.70
CA ALA A 18 -5.57 -17.36 -19.31
C ALA A 18 -4.27 -16.91 -18.62
N TRP A 19 -3.87 -15.65 -18.82
CA TRP A 19 -3.17 -14.94 -17.76
C TRP A 19 -4.22 -14.80 -16.66
N ALA A 20 -4.37 -15.86 -15.87
CA ALA A 20 -4.69 -15.67 -14.48
C ALA A 20 -3.68 -14.62 -14.01
N ILE A 21 -4.18 -13.48 -13.56
CA ILE A 21 -3.43 -12.59 -12.70
C ILE A 21 -3.03 -13.51 -11.56
N GLU A 22 -1.82 -14.04 -11.63
CA GLU A 22 -1.22 -14.77 -10.53
C GLU A 22 -1.18 -13.71 -9.43
N ASP A 23 -2.04 -13.88 -8.42
CA ASP A 23 -1.93 -13.12 -7.20
C ASP A 23 -0.46 -13.21 -6.83
N LYS A 24 0.28 -12.10 -6.95
CA LYS A 24 1.68 -12.06 -6.54
C LYS A 24 1.64 -12.33 -5.05
N GLU A 25 1.77 -13.61 -4.65
CA GLU A 25 2.15 -13.97 -3.31
C GLU A 25 3.45 -13.20 -3.08
N THR A 26 3.36 -12.12 -2.31
CA THR A 26 4.57 -11.44 -1.87
C THR A 26 5.30 -12.45 -1.01
N THR A 27 6.42 -12.94 -1.50
CA THR A 27 7.37 -13.81 -0.80
C THR A 27 8.01 -13.14 0.42
N ILE A 28 7.44 -12.03 0.88
CA ILE A 28 7.89 -11.26 2.04
C ILE A 28 7.40 -12.01 3.28
N ASP A 29 8.32 -12.39 4.15
CA ASP A 29 7.97 -12.82 5.51
C ASP A 29 7.55 -11.60 6.32
N TRP A 30 6.25 -11.29 6.29
CA TRP A 30 5.64 -10.19 7.05
C TRP A 30 5.69 -10.39 8.57
N GLY A 31 6.03 -11.60 9.03
CA GLY A 31 6.25 -11.92 10.44
C GLY A 31 7.64 -11.54 10.95
N SER A 32 8.58 -11.20 10.07
CA SER A 32 9.97 -10.87 10.40
C SER A 32 10.33 -9.44 9.98
N SER A 33 10.90 -8.66 10.90
CA SER A 33 11.47 -7.34 10.56
C SER A 33 12.56 -7.45 9.50
N GLU A 34 13.40 -8.48 9.54
CA GLU A 34 14.48 -8.75 8.61
C GLU A 34 13.95 -9.16 7.23
N GLY A 35 12.90 -10.00 7.21
CA GLY A 35 12.19 -10.41 6.00
C GLY A 35 11.63 -9.20 5.26
N ILE A 36 10.99 -8.28 5.99
CA ILE A 36 10.47 -7.03 5.43
C ILE A 36 11.61 -6.07 5.04
N LYS A 37 12.64 -5.92 5.88
CA LYS A 37 13.75 -4.97 5.70
C LYS A 37 14.51 -5.21 4.39
N SER A 38 14.65 -6.47 3.97
CA SER A 38 15.30 -6.81 2.70
C SER A 38 14.58 -6.27 1.45
N HIS A 39 13.33 -5.82 1.61
CA HIS A 39 12.49 -5.23 0.57
C HIS A 39 12.29 -3.71 0.74
N VAL A 40 12.94 -3.09 1.74
CA VAL A 40 12.90 -1.64 1.92
C VAL A 40 13.79 -0.97 0.89
N ILE A 41 13.26 0.04 0.20
CA ILE A 41 13.98 0.80 -0.82
C ILE A 41 14.60 2.03 -0.17
N LEU A 42 15.91 2.20 -0.36
CA LEU A 42 16.66 3.38 0.07
C LEU A 42 17.01 4.25 -1.15
N THR A 43 16.63 5.51 -1.10
CA THR A 43 16.95 6.50 -2.13
C THR A 43 17.52 7.77 -1.50
N LEU A 44 18.46 8.41 -2.19
CA LEU A 44 18.96 9.74 -1.83
C LEU A 44 18.24 10.79 -2.69
N GLU A 45 17.43 11.63 -2.05
CA GLU A 45 16.71 12.72 -2.69
C GLU A 45 17.39 14.07 -2.39
N PRO A 46 17.68 14.92 -3.40
CA PRO A 46 18.43 16.17 -3.20
C PRO A 46 17.87 17.15 -2.16
N LYS A 47 16.57 17.07 -1.85
CA LYS A 47 15.89 17.95 -0.87
C LYS A 47 15.44 17.23 0.40
N LYS A 48 15.40 15.89 0.40
CA LYS A 48 14.87 15.09 1.51
C LYS A 48 15.91 14.12 2.08
N GLY A 49 17.18 14.29 1.72
CA GLY A 49 18.29 13.45 2.16
C GLY A 49 18.03 11.97 1.89
N GLU A 50 18.23 11.12 2.91
CA GLU A 50 17.90 9.71 2.83
C GLU A 50 16.39 9.50 2.96
N VAL A 51 15.83 8.73 2.04
CA VAL A 51 14.44 8.31 2.04
C VAL A 51 14.39 6.78 2.08
N ALA A 52 13.74 6.24 3.10
CA ALA A 52 13.47 4.81 3.26
C ALA A 52 11.99 4.55 3.04
N SER A 53 11.67 3.70 2.05
CA SER A 53 10.29 3.34 1.70
C SER A 53 10.07 1.86 1.95
N GLY A 54 9.15 1.53 2.85
CA GLY A 54 8.74 0.15 3.11
C GLY A 54 8.11 -0.51 1.88
N PRO A 55 8.09 -1.86 1.81
CA PRO A 55 7.34 -2.56 0.77
C PRO A 55 5.83 -2.30 0.93
N ASN A 56 5.04 -2.54 -0.13
CA ASN A 56 3.59 -2.33 -0.09
C ASN A 56 2.92 -3.25 0.94
N PHE A 57 2.53 -2.70 2.09
CA PHE A 57 1.93 -3.44 3.19
C PHE A 57 0.52 -3.96 2.87
N ALA A 58 -0.17 -3.40 1.88
CA ALA A 58 -1.47 -3.92 1.44
C ALA A 58 -1.41 -5.39 0.96
N ASN A 59 -0.22 -5.85 0.55
CA ASN A 59 0.01 -7.23 0.14
C ASN A 59 0.17 -8.22 1.32
N SER A 60 0.26 -7.72 2.57
CA SER A 60 0.44 -8.56 3.76
C SER A 60 -0.84 -9.22 4.27
N ASP A 61 -1.99 -8.61 3.99
CA ASP A 61 -3.30 -9.09 4.40
C ASP A 61 -4.26 -8.87 3.23
N LYS A 62 -4.90 -9.96 2.79
CA LYS A 62 -5.87 -9.94 1.70
C LYS A 62 -7.04 -8.98 1.98
N ILE A 63 -7.43 -8.81 3.24
CA ILE A 63 -8.49 -7.87 3.63
C ILE A 63 -8.08 -6.43 3.31
N PHE A 64 -6.80 -6.08 3.47
CA PHE A 64 -6.33 -4.76 3.05
C PHE A 64 -6.41 -4.63 1.53
N SER A 65 -6.00 -5.65 0.77
CA SER A 65 -6.07 -5.64 -0.70
C SER A 65 -7.48 -5.41 -1.27
N ASP A 66 -8.54 -5.73 -0.52
CA ASP A 66 -9.95 -5.50 -0.92
C ASP A 66 -10.39 -4.02 -0.82
N HIS A 67 -9.66 -3.19 -0.06
CA HIS A 67 -10.01 -1.79 0.22
C HIS A 67 -8.88 -0.79 0.01
N PHE A 68 -7.64 -1.28 -0.06
CA PHE A 68 -6.41 -0.53 -0.18
C PHE A 68 -5.50 -1.29 -1.13
N SER A 69 -5.12 -0.67 -2.24
CA SER A 69 -4.16 -1.28 -3.17
C SER A 69 -2.73 -0.99 -2.78
N GLU A 70 -2.48 0.08 -2.02
CA GLU A 70 -1.13 0.50 -1.64
C GLU A 70 -1.11 1.07 -0.23
N ILE A 71 -0.15 0.61 0.57
CA ILE A 71 0.17 1.17 1.90
C ILE A 71 1.69 1.17 2.04
N TYR A 72 2.31 2.35 2.14
CA TYR A 72 3.76 2.51 2.28
C TYR A 72 4.09 3.41 3.47
N LEU A 73 4.89 2.91 4.40
CA LEU A 73 5.55 3.78 5.38
C LEU A 73 6.83 4.33 4.76
N VAL A 74 6.95 5.66 4.73
CA VAL A 74 8.11 6.38 4.24
C VAL A 74 8.71 7.18 5.38
N ARG A 75 10.00 6.97 5.62
CA ARG A 75 10.86 7.83 6.45
C ARG A 75 11.72 8.69 5.53
N SER A 76 11.81 9.97 5.80
CA SER A 76 12.73 10.87 5.09
C SER A 76 13.43 11.83 6.03
N THR A 77 14.70 12.16 5.75
CA THR A 77 15.51 13.07 6.58
C THR A 77 15.93 14.29 5.79
N SER A 78 15.43 15.48 6.10
CA SER A 78 15.94 16.71 5.47
C SER A 78 17.33 17.06 6.03
N LEU A 79 18.15 17.78 5.25
CA LEU A 79 19.39 18.35 5.77
C LEU A 79 19.14 19.54 6.73
N ASP A 80 17.97 20.15 6.61
CA ASP A 80 17.59 21.37 7.33
C ASP A 80 16.43 21.17 8.33
N GLU A 81 15.80 19.98 8.36
CA GLU A 81 14.65 19.66 9.22
C GLU A 81 14.78 18.26 9.86
N ASP A 82 13.95 18.01 10.88
CA ASP A 82 13.83 16.73 11.58
C ASP A 82 13.38 15.57 10.66
N GLU A 83 13.40 14.34 11.19
CA GLU A 83 12.87 13.18 10.48
C GLU A 83 11.37 13.30 10.25
N HIS A 84 10.94 12.98 9.03
CA HIS A 84 9.54 12.96 8.64
C HIS A 84 9.07 11.53 8.38
N TYR A 85 7.89 11.19 8.91
CA TYR A 85 7.27 9.88 8.75
C TYR A 85 5.91 10.06 8.08
N THR A 86 5.72 9.44 6.93
CA THR A 86 4.46 9.54 6.19
C THR A 86 3.98 8.14 5.81
N LEU A 87 2.71 7.86 6.13
CA LEU A 87 2.01 6.70 5.59
C LEU A 87 1.26 7.13 4.33
N TYR A 88 1.72 6.63 3.18
CA TYR A 88 1.01 6.78 1.91
C TYR A 88 0.02 5.64 1.74
N VAL A 89 -1.22 5.98 1.45
CA VAL A 89 -2.32 5.02 1.30
C VAL A 89 -3.03 5.28 -0.03
N THR A 90 -3.18 4.24 -0.85
CA THR A 90 -4.10 4.24 -1.99
C THR A 90 -5.30 3.38 -1.60
N ALA A 91 -6.41 4.02 -1.24
CA ALA A 91 -7.68 3.35 -1.00
C ALA A 91 -8.31 3.02 -2.36
N LEU A 92 -8.58 1.74 -2.60
CA LEU A 92 -9.13 1.22 -3.84
C LEU A 92 -10.29 0.28 -3.52
N TYR A 93 -11.51 0.67 -3.87
CA TYR A 93 -12.70 -0.03 -3.40
C TYR A 93 -13.85 0.07 -4.41
N ALA A 94 -14.75 -0.91 -4.38
CA ALA A 94 -16.01 -0.87 -5.11
C ALA A 94 -17.12 -0.40 -4.15
N ASP A 95 -17.84 0.66 -4.51
CA ASP A 95 -18.88 1.24 -3.65
C ASP A 95 -19.94 2.01 -4.45
N ASP A 96 -20.91 2.60 -3.76
CA ASP A 96 -21.94 3.49 -4.35
C ASP A 96 -21.53 4.98 -4.37
N GLY A 97 -20.42 5.32 -3.72
CA GLY A 97 -19.91 6.68 -3.60
C GLY A 97 -18.47 6.74 -3.11
N TRP A 98 -17.93 7.95 -3.07
CA TRP A 98 -16.62 8.20 -2.49
C TRP A 98 -16.65 8.03 -0.97
N ARG A 99 -15.62 7.42 -0.40
CA ARG A 99 -15.42 7.39 1.06
C ARG A 99 -15.02 8.76 1.60
N ASP A 100 -14.40 9.61 0.79
CA ASP A 100 -14.11 11.02 1.10
C ASP A 100 -13.44 11.16 2.48
N TYR A 101 -12.31 10.49 2.69
CA TYR A 101 -11.63 10.56 3.99
C TYR A 101 -11.17 11.99 4.27
N THR A 102 -11.61 12.55 5.41
CA THR A 102 -11.35 13.94 5.82
C THR A 102 -10.48 14.03 7.07
N SER A 103 -10.35 12.96 7.83
CA SER A 103 -9.53 12.93 9.05
C SER A 103 -8.90 11.56 9.29
N ALA A 104 -7.80 11.57 10.04
CA ALA A 104 -7.08 10.36 10.44
C ALA A 104 -6.69 10.44 11.93
N THR A 105 -6.72 9.31 12.61
CA THR A 105 -6.12 9.16 13.94
C THR A 105 -5.13 8.01 13.96
N ALA A 106 -4.02 8.16 14.66
CA ALA A 106 -3.02 7.12 14.90
C ALA A 106 -2.75 7.02 16.40
N GLY A 107 -2.71 5.82 16.97
CA GLY A 107 -2.47 5.64 18.41
C GLY A 107 -3.54 6.25 19.33
N GLY A 108 -4.66 6.74 18.77
CA GLY A 108 -5.72 7.46 19.50
C GLY A 108 -5.68 8.98 19.32
N ASP A 109 -4.60 9.52 18.77
CA ASP A 109 -4.43 10.96 18.54
C ASP A 109 -4.72 11.35 17.10
N ASN A 110 -5.15 12.60 16.89
CA ASN A 110 -5.38 13.13 15.55
C ASN A 110 -4.04 13.36 14.83
N VAL A 111 -3.95 12.88 13.60
CA VAL A 111 -2.79 13.07 12.72
C VAL A 111 -3.19 13.82 11.45
N SER A 112 -2.24 14.50 10.83
CA SER A 112 -2.50 15.25 9.60
C SER A 112 -2.81 14.29 8.45
N LEU A 113 -3.91 14.54 7.74
CA LEU A 113 -4.32 13.81 6.55
C LEU A 113 -4.37 14.77 5.36
N ALA A 114 -3.71 14.40 4.26
CA ALA A 114 -3.80 15.10 2.99
C ALA A 114 -4.33 14.17 1.90
N LEU A 115 -5.35 14.64 1.17
CA LEU A 115 -5.78 14.03 -0.08
C LEU A 115 -4.80 14.45 -1.20
N LEU A 116 -4.12 13.47 -1.78
CA LEU A 116 -3.18 13.69 -2.88
C LEU A 116 -3.89 13.72 -4.23
N SER A 117 -4.79 12.76 -4.46
CA SER A 117 -5.56 12.69 -5.71
C SER A 117 -6.77 11.78 -5.59
N LYS A 118 -7.70 11.96 -6.53
CA LYS A 118 -8.83 11.06 -6.80
C LYS A 118 -8.82 10.66 -8.26
N THR A 119 -8.93 9.37 -8.53
CA THR A 119 -9.03 8.85 -9.91
C THR A 119 -10.49 8.70 -10.29
N ALA A 120 -10.90 9.24 -11.43
CA ALA A 120 -12.30 9.18 -11.87
C ALA A 120 -12.84 7.74 -11.82
N PRO A 121 -14.05 7.53 -11.25
CA PRO A 121 -14.54 6.19 -10.99
C PRO A 121 -14.81 5.42 -12.29
N SER A 122 -14.50 4.13 -12.28
CA SER A 122 -14.83 3.22 -13.38
C SER A 122 -16.05 2.39 -13.00
N CYS A 123 -17.13 2.53 -13.76
CA CYS A 123 -18.42 1.88 -13.49
C CYS A 123 -18.77 0.94 -14.64
N ASN A 124 -19.00 -0.35 -14.34
CA ASN A 124 -19.63 -1.26 -15.28
C ASN A 124 -21.13 -1.29 -14.97
N ASP A 125 -21.95 -0.85 -15.93
CA ASP A 125 -23.42 -0.87 -15.98
C ASP A 125 -24.16 -1.18 -14.65
N LYS A 126 -24.11 -0.18 -13.75
CA LYS A 126 -25.03 0.09 -12.63
C LYS A 126 -25.13 -0.96 -11.51
N THR A 127 -24.30 -0.76 -10.49
CA THR A 127 -24.67 -0.64 -9.05
C THR A 127 -23.47 -0.27 -8.18
N THR A 128 -22.26 -0.58 -8.64
CA THR A 128 -21.01 -0.32 -7.91
C THR A 128 -19.97 0.26 -8.86
N CYS A 129 -19.34 1.35 -8.47
CA CYS A 129 -18.22 1.94 -9.18
C CYS A 129 -16.93 1.65 -8.42
N LYS A 130 -15.83 1.50 -9.15
CA LYS A 130 -14.50 1.39 -8.56
C LYS A 130 -13.94 2.79 -8.35
N TYR A 131 -13.65 3.12 -7.10
CA TYR A 131 -13.11 4.39 -6.65
C TYR A 131 -11.67 4.23 -6.18
N GLU A 132 -10.88 5.29 -6.35
CA GLU A 132 -9.49 5.33 -5.91
C GLU A 132 -9.15 6.69 -5.31
N GLU A 133 -8.72 6.69 -4.05
CA GLU A 133 -8.28 7.87 -3.31
C GLU A 133 -6.84 7.68 -2.83
N ARG A 134 -5.95 8.61 -3.16
CA ARG A 134 -4.56 8.59 -2.72
C ARG A 134 -4.39 9.59 -1.59
N LEU A 135 -3.86 9.14 -0.46
CA LEU A 135 -3.77 9.87 0.79
C LEU A 135 -2.32 9.87 1.30
N ALA A 136 -1.96 10.93 2.02
CA ALA A 136 -0.75 11.00 2.84
C ALA A 136 -1.14 11.30 4.29
N ILE A 137 -0.65 10.48 5.21
CA ILE A 137 -0.89 10.63 6.64
C ILE A 137 0.45 10.93 7.31
N SER A 138 0.59 12.12 7.87
CA SER A 138 1.84 12.52 8.54
C SER A 138 1.82 12.02 9.97
N LEU A 139 2.75 11.11 10.28
CA LEU A 139 2.96 10.56 11.61
C LEU A 139 4.04 11.37 12.33
N ASN A 140 3.85 11.57 13.63
CA ASN A 140 4.87 12.15 14.48
C ASN A 140 5.81 11.04 15.02
N PHE A 141 6.89 11.46 15.71
CA PHE A 141 7.85 10.53 16.27
C PHE A 141 7.25 9.56 17.31
N PHE A 142 6.30 10.00 18.14
CA PHE A 142 5.65 9.14 19.14
C PHE A 142 4.79 8.07 18.47
N ASP A 143 4.04 8.41 17.41
CA ASP A 143 3.26 7.43 16.64
C ASP A 143 4.15 6.30 16.11
N VAL A 144 5.36 6.64 15.67
CA VAL A 144 6.35 5.68 15.19
C VAL A 144 6.92 4.84 16.32
N VAL A 145 7.25 5.43 17.47
CA VAL A 145 7.73 4.71 18.65
C VAL A 145 6.69 3.71 19.16
N ASP A 146 5.43 4.14 19.24
CA ASP A 146 4.31 3.26 19.59
C ASP A 146 4.16 2.15 18.54
N GLY A 147 4.23 2.52 17.26
CA GLY A 147 4.27 1.59 16.13
C GLY A 147 5.35 0.51 16.27
N LEU A 148 6.57 0.88 16.66
CA LEU A 148 7.69 -0.06 16.86
C LEU A 148 7.46 -1.05 18.02
N SER A 149 6.70 -0.64 19.03
CA SER A 149 6.49 -1.40 20.26
C SER A 149 5.30 -2.35 20.19
N SER A 150 4.14 -1.87 19.71
CA SER A 150 2.87 -2.59 19.71
C SER A 150 2.22 -2.70 18.34
N GLY A 151 2.81 -2.10 17.29
CA GLY A 151 2.09 -1.79 16.06
C GLY A 151 1.23 -0.53 16.21
N LEU A 152 0.66 -0.09 15.10
CA LEU A 152 -0.13 1.14 15.02
C LEU A 152 -1.47 0.86 14.34
N ASP A 153 -2.57 1.28 14.97
CA ASP A 153 -3.89 1.32 14.33
C ASP A 153 -4.13 2.74 13.81
N VAL A 154 -4.21 2.87 12.49
CA VAL A 154 -4.54 4.12 11.81
C VAL A 154 -5.99 4.06 11.36
N LYS A 155 -6.81 4.93 11.94
CA LYS A 155 -8.23 5.04 11.61
C LYS A 155 -8.45 6.21 10.65
N LEU A 156 -8.99 5.91 9.47
CA LEU A 156 -9.41 6.89 8.48
C LEU A 156 -10.91 7.14 8.60
N THR A 157 -11.31 8.41 8.64
CA THR A 157 -12.73 8.79 8.79
C THR A 157 -13.16 9.76 7.70
N GLY A 158 -14.26 9.42 7.02
CA GLY A 158 -14.97 10.23 6.04
C GLY A 158 -16.45 9.86 6.06
N ASN A 159 -17.03 9.58 4.88
CA ASN A 159 -18.37 8.98 4.75
C ASN A 159 -18.43 7.56 5.34
N ARG A 160 -17.26 6.91 5.47
CA ARG A 160 -17.05 5.64 6.15
C ARG A 160 -15.83 5.74 7.07
N THR A 161 -15.76 4.83 8.03
CA THR A 161 -14.57 4.62 8.85
C THR A 161 -13.90 3.31 8.46
N ASP A 162 -12.60 3.37 8.21
CA ASP A 162 -11.76 2.20 7.94
C ASP A 162 -10.50 2.24 8.83
N HIS A 163 -9.98 1.05 9.13
CA HIS A 163 -8.83 0.87 10.01
C HIS A 163 -7.69 0.19 9.26
N ILE A 164 -6.48 0.68 9.45
CA ILE A 164 -5.24 0.11 8.93
C ILE A 164 -4.38 -0.27 10.12
N LYS A 165 -4.29 -1.56 10.41
CA LYS A 165 -3.48 -2.09 11.51
C LYS A 165 -2.12 -2.52 11.00
N ILE A 166 -1.10 -1.75 11.33
CA ILE A 166 0.26 -1.95 10.86
C ILE A 166 1.07 -2.61 11.98
N PRO A 167 1.65 -3.81 11.77
CA PRO A 167 2.39 -4.53 12.79
C PRO A 167 3.73 -3.85 13.08
N GLY A 168 4.21 -3.97 14.32
CA GLY A 168 5.47 -3.33 14.72
C GLY A 168 6.70 -3.84 13.97
N ASN A 169 6.67 -5.06 13.43
CA ASN A 169 7.75 -5.57 12.58
C ASN A 169 7.92 -4.74 11.29
N TYR A 170 6.84 -4.19 10.75
CA TYR A 170 6.89 -3.31 9.58
C TYR A 170 7.55 -1.97 9.93
N PHE A 171 7.17 -1.36 11.05
CA PHE A 171 7.86 -0.16 11.57
C PHE A 171 9.34 -0.44 11.82
N ARG A 172 9.68 -1.56 12.48
CA ARG A 172 11.08 -1.91 12.76
C ARG A 172 11.89 -2.05 11.48
N ALA A 173 11.34 -2.72 10.48
CA ALA A 173 12.00 -2.91 9.20
C ALA A 173 12.37 -1.58 8.51
N VAL A 174 11.45 -0.61 8.51
CA VAL A 174 11.65 0.69 7.86
C VAL A 174 12.53 1.62 8.71
N MET A 175 12.39 1.62 10.04
CA MET A 175 13.17 2.49 10.93
C MET A 175 14.61 1.99 11.14
N GLN A 176 14.83 0.67 11.14
CA GLN A 176 16.16 0.08 11.35
C GLN A 176 16.99 0.04 10.06
N THR A 177 16.61 0.73 8.99
CA THR A 177 17.49 0.86 7.81
C THR A 177 18.74 1.70 8.07
N ILE A 178 18.82 2.36 9.23
CA ILE A 178 20.04 3.01 9.73
C ILE A 178 21.18 1.97 9.67
N ARG A 179 22.17 2.25 8.83
CA ARG A 179 23.47 1.59 8.90
C ARG A 179 24.04 1.88 10.29
N VAL A 180 24.15 0.84 11.10
CA VAL A 180 25.25 0.77 12.07
C VAL A 180 26.48 0.48 11.22
N ASP A 181 27.48 1.35 11.31
CA ASP A 181 28.75 1.30 10.61
C ASP A 181 29.40 -0.11 10.56
#